data_AF-A0A4V2A7Z5-F1
#
_entry.id   AF-A0A4V2A7Z5-F1
#
_cell.length_a   1.000
_cell.length_b   1.000
_cell.length_c   1.000
_cell.angle_alpha   90.00
_cell.angle_beta   90.00
_cell.angle_gamma   90.00
#
_symmetry.space_group_name_H-M   'P 1'
#
loop_
_entity.id
_entity.type
_entity.pdbx_description
1 polymer ?
#
loop_
_entity_poly.entity_id
_entity_poly.type
_entity_poly.pdbx_seq_one_letter_code
_entity_poly.pdbx_strand_id
1 'polypeptide(L)'
;VMGATFKENVSDIRNSKVADVVKELKEFYVNVDVVDPYADSEELAHEYGFGLADKTADDYDAVIVTVCHEPYADYADDYFSSITKPNALIADLKGVYKGKITNRNYWSF
;
A
#
# COMPACT_ATOMS: atom_id res chain seq x y z
N VAL A 1 -1.97 2.44 1.35
CA VAL A 1 -2.05 1.13 0.68
C VAL A 1 -1.03 1.12 -0.45
N MET A 2 -0.14 0.13 -0.47
CA MET A 2 0.93 0.01 -1.47
C MET A 2 0.63 -1.15 -2.41
N GLY A 3 0.45 -0.81 -3.68
CA GLY A 3 -0.08 -1.71 -4.71
C GLY A 3 -1.58 -1.46 -4.89
N ALA A 4 -2.04 -1.46 -6.13
CA ALA A 4 -3.43 -1.30 -6.56
C ALA A 4 -3.78 -2.28 -7.69
N THR A 5 -2.79 -2.78 -8.42
CA THR A 5 -2.95 -3.68 -9.56
C THR A 5 -3.42 -5.08 -9.15
N PHE A 6 -3.88 -5.88 -10.12
CA PHE A 6 -4.35 -7.25 -9.86
C PHE A 6 -3.22 -8.19 -9.38
N LYS A 7 -1.97 -7.94 -9.79
CA LYS A 7 -0.80 -8.74 -9.44
C LYS A 7 0.49 -7.94 -9.61
N GLU A 8 1.60 -8.51 -9.16
CA GLU A 8 2.92 -7.91 -9.21
C GLU A 8 3.34 -7.58 -10.67
N ASN A 9 4.00 -6.44 -10.80
CA ASN A 9 4.70 -5.92 -11.99
C ASN A 9 3.85 -5.82 -13.28
N VAL A 10 2.54 -5.55 -13.14
CA VAL A 10 1.65 -5.23 -14.26
C VAL A 10 0.87 -3.95 -13.99
N SER A 11 0.32 -3.33 -15.02
CA SER A 11 -0.57 -2.15 -14.88
C SER A 11 -2.06 -2.51 -14.79
N ASP A 12 -2.43 -3.78 -15.00
CA ASP A 12 -3.84 -4.19 -15.04
C ASP A 12 -4.49 -4.10 -13.66
N ILE A 13 -5.43 -3.18 -13.51
CA ILE A 13 -6.19 -2.96 -12.27
C ILE A 13 -7.51 -3.74 -12.26
N ARG A 14 -7.94 -4.33 -13.37
CA ARG A 14 -9.27 -4.95 -13.47
C ARG A 14 -9.36 -6.17 -12.58
N ASN A 15 -10.48 -6.30 -11.88
CA ASN A 15 -10.72 -7.34 -10.87
C ASN A 15 -9.71 -7.33 -9.71
N SER A 16 -9.01 -6.21 -9.48
CA SER A 16 -8.13 -6.09 -8.33
C SER A 16 -8.94 -6.10 -7.04
N LYS A 17 -8.69 -7.11 -6.19
CA LYS A 17 -9.26 -7.17 -4.83
C LYS A 17 -8.71 -6.08 -3.91
N VAL A 18 -7.68 -5.36 -4.34
CA VAL A 18 -7.14 -4.24 -3.57
C VAL A 18 -8.15 -3.07 -3.53
N ALA A 19 -8.93 -2.89 -4.59
CA ALA A 19 -9.99 -1.90 -4.60
C ALA A 19 -11.03 -2.14 -3.49
N ASP A 20 -11.38 -3.40 -3.23
CA ASP A 20 -12.27 -3.78 -2.13
C ASP A 20 -11.67 -3.40 -0.77
N VAL A 21 -10.37 -3.66 -0.55
CA VAL A 21 -9.66 -3.28 0.68
C VAL A 21 -9.69 -1.76 0.89
N VAL A 22 -9.41 -0.97 -0.16
CA VAL A 22 -9.45 0.50 -0.09
C VAL A 22 -10.86 0.99 0.23
N LYS A 23 -11.87 0.39 -0.40
CA LYS A 23 -13.28 0.73 -0.17
C LYS A 23 -13.69 0.45 1.28
N GLU A 24 -13.42 -0.73 1.79
CA GLU A 24 -13.75 -1.11 3.18
C GLU A 24 -13.09 -0.15 4.18
N LEU A 25 -11.80 0.18 4.01
CA LEU A 25 -11.11 1.14 4.88
C LEU A 25 -11.79 2.52 4.87
N LYS A 26 -12.18 3.01 3.68
CA LYS A 26 -12.90 4.28 3.55
C LYS A 26 -14.30 4.23 4.17
N GLU A 27 -14.99 3.09 4.11
CA GLU A 27 -16.29 2.89 4.78
C GLU A 27 -16.17 2.96 6.32
N PHE A 28 -15.00 2.63 6.87
CA PHE A 28 -14.66 2.85 8.28
C PHE A 28 -14.11 4.27 8.57
N TYR A 29 -14.28 5.22 7.64
CA TYR A 29 -13.82 6.61 7.74
C TYR A 29 -12.30 6.76 7.90
N VAL A 30 -11.52 5.77 7.43
CA VAL A 30 -10.07 5.85 7.38
C VAL A 30 -9.66 6.69 6.17
N ASN A 31 -8.69 7.60 6.36
CA ASN A 31 -8.03 8.29 5.26
C ASN A 31 -7.07 7.32 4.57
N VAL A 32 -7.27 7.08 3.27
CA VAL A 32 -6.51 6.09 2.52
C VAL A 32 -5.82 6.74 1.33
N ASP A 33 -4.49 6.78 1.40
CA ASP A 33 -3.64 7.01 0.25
C ASP A 33 -3.29 5.69 -0.42
N VAL A 34 -3.34 5.66 -1.75
CA VAL A 34 -2.97 4.51 -2.57
C VAL A 34 -1.77 4.89 -3.41
N VAL A 35 -0.75 4.05 -3.42
CA VAL A 35 0.42 4.22 -4.27
C VAL A 35 0.67 2.94 -5.06
N ASP A 36 0.99 3.09 -6.35
CA ASP A 36 1.34 1.98 -7.24
C ASP A 36 2.25 2.53 -8.36
N PRO A 37 3.39 1.90 -8.66
CA PRO A 37 4.31 2.38 -9.70
C PRO A 37 3.84 2.07 -11.13
N TYR A 38 2.86 1.18 -11.32
CA TYR A 38 2.41 0.71 -12.63
C TYR A 38 0.94 1.02 -12.93
N ALA A 39 0.10 1.27 -11.91
CA ALA A 39 -1.29 1.65 -12.14
C ALA A 39 -1.42 3.08 -12.67
N ASP A 40 -2.47 3.32 -13.44
CA ASP A 40 -2.85 4.66 -13.87
C ASP A 40 -3.88 5.27 -12.90
N SER A 41 -3.66 6.52 -12.49
CA SER A 41 -4.50 7.20 -11.50
C SER A 41 -5.88 7.57 -12.06
N GLU A 42 -5.97 7.94 -13.34
CA GLU A 42 -7.25 8.27 -13.99
C GLU A 42 -8.09 7.02 -14.20
N GLU A 43 -7.46 5.89 -14.58
CA GLU A 43 -8.12 4.60 -14.73
C GLU A 43 -8.68 4.10 -13.39
N LEU A 44 -7.90 4.19 -12.30
CA LEU A 44 -8.36 3.86 -10.95
C LEU A 44 -9.54 4.74 -10.51
N ALA A 45 -9.48 6.05 -10.80
CA ALA A 45 -10.55 6.97 -10.45
C ALA A 45 -11.83 6.67 -11.21
N HIS A 46 -11.73 6.32 -12.49
CA HIS A 46 -12.86 5.95 -13.33
C HIS A 46 -13.50 4.62 -12.90
N GLU A 47 -12.70 3.59 -12.61
CA GLU A 47 -13.19 2.24 -12.29
C GLU A 47 -13.64 2.10 -10.82
N TYR A 48 -12.90 2.70 -9.88
CA TYR A 48 -13.07 2.46 -8.44
C TYR A 48 -13.35 3.72 -7.60
N GLY A 49 -13.38 4.91 -8.21
CA GLY A 49 -13.70 6.16 -7.53
C GLY A 49 -12.60 6.68 -6.61
N PHE A 50 -11.36 6.20 -6.76
CA PHE A 50 -10.18 6.73 -6.07
C PHE A 50 -8.97 6.75 -7.00
N GLY A 51 -8.09 7.73 -6.83
CA GLY A 51 -6.83 7.81 -7.57
C GLY A 51 -5.63 7.40 -6.73
N LEU A 52 -4.46 7.46 -7.36
CA LEU A 52 -3.17 7.38 -6.66
C LEU A 52 -2.88 8.70 -5.95
N ALA A 53 -2.17 8.62 -4.83
CA ALA A 53 -1.63 9.78 -4.14
C ALA A 53 -0.43 10.34 -4.92
N ASP A 54 -0.41 11.65 -5.14
CA ASP A 54 0.71 12.34 -5.81
C ASP A 54 2.03 12.17 -5.05
N LYS A 55 1.94 12.14 -3.72
CA LYS A 55 3.07 11.95 -2.83
C LYS A 55 2.65 11.19 -1.58
N THR A 56 3.50 10.28 -1.15
CA THR A 56 3.42 9.61 0.15
C THR A 56 3.61 10.63 1.28
N ALA A 57 2.69 10.63 2.24
CA ALA A 57 2.80 11.40 3.49
C ALA A 57 3.88 10.81 4.42
N ASP A 58 4.15 11.49 5.53
CA ASP A 58 5.21 11.12 6.48
C ASP A 58 4.70 10.68 7.87
N ASP A 59 3.38 10.55 8.04
CA ASP A 59 2.75 10.32 9.35
C ASP A 59 1.67 9.22 9.34
N TYR A 60 1.77 8.23 8.44
CA TYR A 60 0.77 7.15 8.41
C TYR A 60 0.74 6.34 9.72
N ASP A 61 -0.48 6.01 10.16
CA ASP A 61 -0.75 5.09 11.27
C ASP A 61 -0.64 3.62 10.85
N ALA A 62 -0.79 3.32 9.55
CA ALA A 62 -0.58 1.99 9.01
C ALA A 62 -0.18 2.03 7.52
N VAL A 63 0.65 1.08 7.12
CA VAL A 63 0.99 0.80 5.72
C VAL A 63 0.60 -0.65 5.44
N ILE A 64 -0.28 -0.84 4.46
CA ILE A 64 -0.71 -2.16 3.99
C ILE A 64 -0.06 -2.39 2.64
N VAL A 65 0.82 -3.38 2.55
CA VAL A 65 1.48 -3.80 1.31
C VAL A 65 0.66 -4.93 0.71
N THR A 66 -0.16 -4.58 -0.30
CA THR A 66 -1.13 -5.49 -0.91
C THR A 66 -0.54 -6.22 -2.11
N VAL A 67 0.28 -5.53 -2.91
CA VAL A 67 0.97 -6.08 -4.08
C VAL A 67 2.44 -5.71 -4.02
N CYS A 68 3.31 -6.73 -3.94
CA CYS A 68 4.75 -6.55 -3.77
C CYS A 68 5.45 -6.37 -5.13
N HIS A 69 5.34 -5.17 -5.69
CA HIS A 69 6.06 -4.80 -6.91
C HIS A 69 7.58 -4.78 -6.70
N GLU A 70 8.34 -5.01 -7.76
CA GLU A 70 9.81 -4.95 -7.73
C GLU A 70 10.36 -3.64 -7.13
N PRO A 71 9.86 -2.44 -7.48
CA PRO A 71 10.27 -1.20 -6.85
C PRO A 71 10.07 -1.13 -5.33
N TYR A 72 9.21 -1.99 -4.77
CA TYR A 72 8.99 -2.06 -3.32
C TYR A 72 9.98 -3.02 -2.65
N ALA A 73 10.55 -3.98 -3.37
CA ALA A 73 11.42 -5.01 -2.79
C ALA A 73 12.66 -4.44 -2.08
N ASP A 74 13.12 -3.28 -2.56
CA ASP A 74 14.28 -2.56 -2.03
C ASP A 74 13.96 -1.68 -0.82
N TYR A 75 12.68 -1.50 -0.46
CA TYR A 75 12.32 -0.77 0.75
C TYR A 75 12.77 -1.52 2.00
N ALA A 76 13.39 -0.78 2.91
CA ALA A 76 13.86 -1.28 4.19
C ALA A 76 13.16 -0.56 5.35
N ASP A 77 13.52 -0.93 6.58
CA ASP A 77 12.91 -0.42 7.81
C ASP A 77 12.97 1.10 7.94
N ASP A 78 14.00 1.73 7.36
CA ASP A 78 14.18 3.18 7.31
C ASP A 78 13.14 3.87 6.43
N TYR A 79 12.82 3.32 5.26
CA TYR A 79 11.75 3.81 4.40
C TYR A 79 10.42 3.81 5.15
N PHE A 80 10.02 2.67 5.72
CA PHE A 80 8.77 2.59 6.48
C PHE A 80 8.81 3.50 7.71
N SER A 81 9.95 3.64 8.36
CA SER A 81 10.10 4.58 9.46
C SER A 81 9.98 6.04 9.04
N SER A 82 10.36 6.38 7.80
CA SER A 82 10.32 7.75 7.28
C SER A 82 8.90 8.20 6.90
N ILE A 83 8.01 7.25 6.56
CA ILE A 83 6.64 7.56 6.12
C ILE A 83 5.58 7.34 7.20
N THR A 84 5.94 6.80 8.36
CA THR A 84 4.97 6.39 9.38
C THR A 84 5.30 6.92 10.76
N LYS A 85 4.26 7.06 11.60
CA LYS A 85 4.41 7.34 13.04
C LYS A 85 5.12 6.17 13.76
N PRO A 86 5.79 6.41 14.91
CA PRO A 86 6.56 5.38 15.62
C PRO A 86 5.82 4.07 15.95
N ASN A 87 4.51 4.13 16.19
CA ASN A 87 3.69 2.97 16.56
C ASN A 87 2.90 2.37 15.39
N ALA A 88 3.18 2.80 14.16
CA ALA A 88 2.42 2.38 13.00
C ALA A 88 2.55 0.87 12.72
N LEU A 89 1.53 0.32 12.07
CA LEU A 89 1.49 -1.06 11.61
C LEU A 89 1.97 -1.17 10.15
N ILE A 90 2.93 -2.04 9.89
CA ILE A 90 3.27 -2.52 8.55
C ILE A 90 2.63 -3.90 8.36
N ALA A 91 1.54 -3.94 7.59
CA ALA A 91 0.84 -5.16 7.23
C ALA A 91 1.32 -5.62 5.84
N ASP A 92 2.12 -6.67 5.82
CA ASP A 92 2.71 -7.25 4.61
C ASP A 92 2.02 -8.56 4.25
N LEU A 93 1.15 -8.53 3.24
CA LEU A 93 0.33 -9.70 2.89
C LEU A 93 1.13 -10.86 2.29
N LYS A 94 2.36 -10.62 1.79
CA LYS A 94 3.22 -11.62 1.17
C LYS A 94 4.42 -12.00 2.04
N GLY A 95 4.73 -11.20 3.05
CA GLY A 95 5.83 -11.42 3.98
C GLY A 95 7.22 -11.13 3.41
N VAL A 96 7.32 -10.27 2.40
CA VAL A 96 8.57 -9.86 1.74
C VAL A 96 9.52 -9.11 2.69
N TYR A 97 8.99 -8.48 3.75
CA TYR A 97 9.76 -7.75 4.75
C TYR A 97 9.93 -8.50 6.08
N LYS A 98 9.64 -9.80 6.12
CA LYS A 98 9.78 -10.61 7.35
C LYS A 98 11.22 -10.58 7.87
N GLY A 99 11.38 -10.18 9.12
CA GLY A 99 12.69 -10.01 9.76
C GLY A 99 13.48 -8.78 9.31
N LYS A 100 12.91 -7.94 8.42
CA LYS A 100 13.52 -6.67 7.99
C LYS A 100 12.96 -5.48 8.76
N ILE A 101 11.67 -5.49 9.11
CA ILE A 101 11.01 -4.41 9.86
C ILE A 101 11.24 -4.62 11.35
N THR A 102 11.86 -3.63 12.00
CA THR A 102 12.21 -3.70 13.43
C THR A 102 11.76 -2.48 14.22
N ASN A 103 11.58 -1.34 13.55
CA ASN A 103 11.19 -0.08 14.19
C ASN A 103 9.68 0.16 14.19
N ARG A 104 8.87 -0.75 13.64
CA ARG A 104 7.40 -0.66 13.57
C ARG A 104 6.73 -1.96 13.98
N ASN A 105 5.45 -1.89 14.30
CA ASN A 105 4.64 -3.08 14.47
C ASN A 105 4.55 -3.78 13.11
N TYR A 106 4.97 -5.04 13.04
CA TYR A 106 4.97 -5.79 11.79
C TYR A 106 4.01 -6.96 11.87
N TRP A 107 3.21 -7.13 10.83
CA TRP A 107 2.33 -8.28 10.66
C TRP A 107 2.45 -8.83 9.23
N SER A 108 2.54 -10.16 9.14
CA SER A 108 2.35 -10.89 7.89
C SER A 108 1.58 -12.17 8.17
N PHE A 109 0.97 -12.74 7.13
CA PHE A 109 0.42 -14.09 7.19
C PHE A 109 1.52 -15.16 7.33
#